data_AF-A0A9W5R1D7-F1
#
_entry.id   AF-A0A9W5R1D7-F1
#
_cell.length_a   1.000
_cell.length_b   1.000
_cell.length_c   1.000
_cell.angle_alpha   90.00
_cell.angle_beta   90.00
_cell.angle_gamma   90.00
#
_symmetry.space_group_name_H-M   'P 1'
#
loop_
_entity.id
_entity.type
_entity.pdbx_description
1 polymer ?
#
loop_
_entity_poly.entity_id
_entity_poly.type
_entity_poly.pdbx_seq_one_letter_code
_entity_poly.pdbx_strand_id
1 'polypeptide(L)' 'MEFLEVLRKKHMKVREFQSWGVYFRKRWEDHFANHLSDKEKEDIFLYGDKYACGYL' A
#
# COMPACT_ATOMS: atom_id res chain seq x y z
N MET A 1 -13.76 6.61 -15.89
CA MET A 1 -12.31 6.47 -16.21
C MET A 1 -11.73 7.77 -16.78
N GLU A 2 -12.16 8.94 -16.31
CA GLU A 2 -11.80 10.24 -16.93
C GLU A 2 -10.46 10.80 -16.43
N PHE A 3 -10.11 10.55 -15.16
CA PHE A 3 -8.91 11.10 -14.53
C PHE A 3 -7.59 10.62 -15.16
N LEU A 4 -7.47 9.31 -15.44
CA LEU A 4 -6.25 8.75 -16.04
C LEU A 4 -6.00 9.30 -17.45
N GLU A 5 -7.07 9.58 -18.21
CA GLU A 5 -6.96 10.20 -19.52
C GLU A 5 -6.44 11.64 -19.44
N VAL A 6 -6.89 12.42 -18.46
CA VAL A 6 -6.37 13.77 -18.21
C VAL A 6 -4.87 13.74 -17.90
N LEU A 7 -4.42 12.79 -17.07
CA LEU A 7 -3.01 12.64 -16.75
C LEU A 7 -2.16 12.25 -17.97
N ARG A 8 -2.67 11.34 -18.81
CA ARG A 8 -2.00 10.94 -20.06
C ARG A 8 -1.92 12.11 -21.05
N LYS A 9 -2.97 12.91 -21.21
CA LYS A 9 -2.97 14.13 -22.05
C LYS A 9 -1.92 15.16 -21.59
N LYS A 10 -1.59 15.19 -20.30
CA LYS A 10 -0.53 16.02 -19.72
C LYS A 10 0.88 15.39 -19.84
N HIS A 11 1.04 14.30 -20.58
CA HIS A 11 2.28 13.54 -20.71
C HIS A 11 2.87 13.07 -19.35
N MET A 12 2.03 12.90 -18.34
CA MET A 12 2.47 12.36 -17.06
C MET A 12 2.70 10.85 -17.18
N LYS A 13 3.79 10.35 -16.59
CA LYS A 13 4.02 8.91 -16.47
C LYS A 13 3.05 8.35 -15.44
N VAL A 14 2.09 7.56 -15.88
CA VAL A 14 1.11 6.91 -14.99
C VAL A 14 1.37 5.40 -15.01
N ARG A 15 1.36 4.78 -13.83
CA ARG A 15 1.42 3.32 -13.69
C ARG A 15 0.17 2.87 -12.93
N GLU A 16 -0.64 2.05 -13.59
CA GLU A 16 -1.76 1.40 -12.96
C GLU A 16 -1.25 0.16 -12.22
N PHE A 17 -1.65 0.01 -10.96
CA PHE A 17 -1.40 -1.17 -10.17
C PHE A 17 -2.71 -1.74 -9.66
N GLN A 18 -2.87 -3.04 -9.85
CA GLN A 18 -3.88 -3.80 -9.13
C GLN A 18 -3.38 -4.00 -7.69
N SER A 19 -4.27 -3.93 -6.70
CA SER A 19 -3.98 -4.16 -5.28
C SER A 19 -3.06 -3.13 -4.59
N TRP A 20 -3.38 -1.83 -4.72
CA TRP A 20 -2.69 -0.72 -4.03
C TRP A 20 -2.44 -0.96 -2.53
N GLY A 21 -3.41 -1.54 -1.82
CA GLY A 21 -3.28 -1.83 -0.38
C GLY A 21 -2.12 -2.78 -0.07
N VAL A 22 -1.96 -3.85 -0.85
CA VAL A 22 -0.86 -4.82 -0.68
C VAL A 22 0.47 -4.15 -1.00
N TYR A 23 0.54 -3.40 -2.10
CA TYR A 23 1.76 -2.70 -2.50
C TYR A 23 2.24 -1.72 -1.43
N PHE A 24 1.37 -0.81 -0.96
CA PHE A 24 1.75 0.19 0.03
C PHE A 24 2.10 -0.41 1.38
N ARG A 25 1.41 -1.47 1.79
CA ARG A 25 1.75 -2.18 3.02
C ARG A 25 3.11 -2.83 2.97
N LYS A 26 3.46 -3.49 1.87
CA LYS A 26 4.79 -4.08 1.74
C LYS A 26 5.87 -3.00 1.76
N ARG A 27 5.63 -1.87 1.11
CA ARG A 27 6.52 -0.70 1.18
C ARG A 27 6.63 -0.12 2.57
N TRP A 28 5.52 -0.05 3.31
CA TRP A 28 5.54 0.39 4.70
C TRP A 28 6.36 -0.55 5.58
N GLU A 29 6.15 -1.86 5.44
CA GLU A 29 6.97 -2.85 6.12
C GLU A 29 8.44 -2.68 5.80
N ASP A 30 8.81 -2.70 4.52
CA ASP A 30 10.21 -2.74 4.09
C ASP A 30 10.99 -1.47 4.48
N HIS A 31 10.32 -0.30 4.56
CA HIS A 31 10.97 0.99 4.79
C HIS A 31 10.80 1.53 6.22
N PHE A 32 9.73 1.17 6.91
CA PHE A 32 9.40 1.75 8.22
C PHE A 32 9.27 0.70 9.32
N ALA A 33 8.52 -0.38 9.09
CA ALA A 33 8.22 -1.38 10.12
C ALA A 33 9.12 -2.63 10.09
N ASN A 34 10.20 -2.63 9.30
CA ASN A 34 11.07 -3.80 9.12
C ASN A 34 11.83 -4.20 10.41
N HIS A 35 12.00 -3.26 11.33
CA HIS A 35 12.69 -3.44 12.60
C HIS A 35 11.79 -4.03 13.69
N LEU A 36 10.47 -4.02 13.47
CA LEU A 36 9.51 -4.59 14.39
C LEU A 36 9.54 -6.12 14.30
N SER A 37 9.40 -6.76 15.46
CA SER A 37 9.11 -8.19 15.52
C SER A 37 7.74 -8.49 14.93
N ASP A 38 7.47 -9.76 14.60
CA ASP A 38 6.19 -10.17 14.03
C ASP A 38 5.03 -9.84 14.98
N LYS A 39 5.23 -9.99 16.30
CA LYS A 39 4.25 -9.61 17.31
C LYS A 39 3.92 -8.11 17.29
N GLU A 40 4.94 -7.25 17.23
CA GLU A 40 4.73 -5.80 17.16
C GLU A 40 4.04 -5.39 15.85
N LYS A 41 4.31 -6.09 14.74
CA LYS A 41 3.61 -5.89 13.46
C LYS A 41 2.14 -6.29 13.56
N GLU A 42 1.82 -7.36 14.27
CA GLU A 42 0.44 -7.78 14.55
C GLU A 42 -0.29 -6.76 15.44
N ASP A 43 0.37 -6.24 16.47
CA ASP A 43 -0.20 -5.25 17.41
C ASP A 43 -0.57 -3.92 16.71
N ILE A 44 0.14 -3.54 15.64
CA ILE A 44 -0.22 -2.40 14.78
C ILE A 44 -1.13 -2.77 13.60
N PHE A 45 -1.62 -4.00 13.57
CA PHE A 45 -2.48 -4.54 12.51
C PHE A 45 -1.86 -4.42 11.12
N LEU A 46 -0.53 -4.54 10.98
CA LEU A 46 0.16 -4.29 9.72
C LEU A 46 -0.47 -5.09 8.57
N TYR A 47 -0.58 -6.41 8.75
CA TYR A 47 -1.30 -7.30 7.84
C TYR A 47 -2.73 -7.64 8.30
N GLY A 48 -3.11 -7.15 9.49
CA GLY A 48 -4.36 -7.41 10.20
C GLY A 48 -4.82 -8.86 10.16
N ASP A 49 -6.13 -9.07 10.12
CA ASP A 49 -6.74 -10.40 10.07
C ASP A 49 -7.20 -10.76 8.64
N LYS A 50 -7.86 -11.92 8.51
CA LYS A 50 -8.40 -12.42 7.23
C LYS A 50 -9.46 -11.50 6.58
N TYR A 51 -9.97 -10.49 7.30
CA TYR A 51 -11.05 -9.61 6.85
C TYR A 51 -10.59 -8.18 6.63
N ALA A 52 -9.65 -7.69 7.43
CA ALA A 52 -9.20 -6.32 7.38
C ALA A 52 -7.74 -6.20 7.80
N CYS A 53 -7.09 -5.17 7.28
CA CYS A 53 -5.75 -4.79 7.70
C CYS A 53 -5.81 -3.38 8.27
N GLY A 54 -4.82 -3.03 9.10
CA GLY A 54 -4.68 -1.70 9.67
C GLY A 54 -4.73 -0.61 8.60
N TYR A 55 -5.32 0.52 8.97
CA TYR A 55 -5.34 1.71 8.13
C TYR A 55 -3.91 2.24 8.02
N LEU A 56 -3.40 2.30 6.78
CA LEU A 56 -2.22 3.07 6.39
C LEU A 56 -2.64 4.50 6.05
#